data_AF-A0A843YT91-F1
#
_entry.id   AF-A0A843YT91-F1
#
_cell.length_a   1.000
_cell.length_b   1.000
_cell.length_c   1.000
_cell.angle_alpha   90.00
_cell.angle_beta   90.00
_cell.angle_gamma   90.00
#
_symmetry.space_group_name_H-M   'P 1'
#
loop_
_entity.id
_entity.type
_entity.pdbx_description
1 polymer ?
#
loop_
_entity_poly.entity_id
_entity_poly.type
_entity_poly.pdbx_seq_one_letter_code
_entity_poly.pdbx_strand_id
1 'polypeptide(L)'
;MEPLLGQLLQPKYSFVLIFLSYIISFFGSLLALQCTKWMFRKDGTLDREVAICAAIALGGIGIWSMHFIGMQAYRLPVPITYDLVLTVISLIAAIVISGIALYMTGRGGKFKVRGWLAGSLLAGLGVCVMHYMGMYAMDLSAVMTLNPVTVGLSVVIAIVAAAAALWLAFNLTKLSHHIIAALVMGLAVCSMHYVGMSAASMICVAEKSSTAWKISGDDLGLWVFGVASIALLYIFWVVMGRNIANPALQSSA
;
A
#
# COMPACT_ATOMS: atom_id res chain seq x y z
N MET A 1 -17.90 -20.92 20.91
CA MET A 1 -18.62 -20.09 21.89
C MET A 1 -18.73 -18.72 21.28
N GLU A 2 -19.95 -18.20 21.14
CA GLU A 2 -20.13 -16.82 20.70
C GLU A 2 -19.55 -15.87 21.75
N PRO A 3 -18.89 -14.77 21.33
CA PRO A 3 -18.31 -13.81 22.26
C PRO A 3 -19.39 -13.11 23.08
N LEU A 4 -19.10 -12.84 24.35
CA LEU A 4 -19.99 -12.09 25.23
C LEU A 4 -19.95 -10.60 24.88
N LEU A 5 -21.07 -9.90 25.07
CA LEU A 5 -21.12 -8.44 24.93
C LEU A 5 -20.11 -7.80 25.90
N GLY A 6 -19.32 -6.83 25.39
CA GLY A 6 -18.25 -6.18 26.15
C GLY A 6 -16.95 -6.99 26.24
N GLN A 7 -16.89 -8.21 25.69
CA GLN A 7 -15.66 -9.00 25.66
C GLN A 7 -14.64 -8.40 24.68
N LEU A 8 -13.39 -8.27 25.13
CA LEU A 8 -12.26 -7.96 24.26
C LEU A 8 -11.97 -9.17 23.36
N LEU A 9 -12.07 -8.98 22.05
CA LEU A 9 -11.84 -10.02 21.07
C LEU A 9 -10.34 -10.22 20.85
N GLN A 10 -9.88 -11.46 21.01
CA GLN A 10 -8.47 -11.83 20.82
C GLN A 10 -8.22 -12.17 19.34
N PRO A 11 -7.33 -11.44 18.65
CA PRO A 11 -7.05 -11.71 17.25
C PRO A 11 -6.12 -12.91 17.07
N LYS A 12 -6.37 -13.67 16.01
CA LYS A 12 -5.46 -14.72 15.53
C LYS A 12 -4.92 -14.32 14.16
N TYR A 13 -3.66 -14.63 13.91
CA TYR A 13 -3.01 -14.30 12.65
C TYR A 13 -2.68 -15.55 11.82
N SER A 14 -2.97 -15.49 10.53
CA SER A 14 -2.48 -16.48 9.55
C SER A 14 -1.10 -16.09 9.06
N PHE A 15 -0.06 -16.83 9.45
CA PHE A 15 1.32 -16.57 9.01
C PHE A 15 1.50 -16.65 7.49
N VAL A 16 0.72 -17.50 6.81
CA VAL A 16 0.76 -17.62 5.34
C VAL A 16 0.32 -16.32 4.68
N LEU A 17 -0.76 -15.71 5.18
CA LEU A 17 -1.28 -14.45 4.63
C LEU A 17 -0.40 -13.26 5.02
N ILE A 18 0.21 -13.28 6.21
CA ILE A 18 1.25 -12.30 6.58
C ILE A 18 2.39 -12.33 5.57
N PHE A 19 2.93 -13.53 5.31
CA PHE A 19 4.02 -13.69 4.36
C PHE A 19 3.60 -13.28 2.94
N LEU A 20 2.41 -13.68 2.50
CA LEU A 20 1.87 -13.28 1.19
C LEU A 20 1.72 -11.76 1.07
N SER A 21 1.22 -11.09 2.11
CA SER A 21 1.09 -9.63 2.14
C SER A 21 2.44 -8.95 1.92
N TYR A 22 3.49 -9.45 2.58
CA TYR A 22 4.86 -8.96 2.39
C TYR A 22 5.36 -9.16 0.96
N ILE A 23 5.14 -10.35 0.38
CA ILE A 23 5.55 -10.65 -1.00
C ILE A 23 4.86 -9.72 -2.01
N ILE A 24 3.56 -9.48 -1.86
CA ILE A 24 2.81 -8.55 -2.73
C ILE A 24 3.34 -7.12 -2.57
N SER A 25 3.63 -6.69 -1.34
CA SER A 25 4.20 -5.37 -1.08
C SER A 25 5.58 -5.19 -1.71
N PHE A 26 6.42 -6.22 -1.59
CA PHE A 26 7.76 -6.26 -2.21
C PHE A 26 7.67 -6.11 -3.73
N PHE A 27 6.86 -6.94 -4.41
CA PHE A 27 6.74 -6.88 -5.87
C PHE A 27 6.09 -5.59 -6.37
N GLY A 28 5.05 -5.10 -5.69
CA GLY A 28 4.43 -3.81 -6.01
C GLY A 28 5.42 -2.65 -5.87
N SER A 29 6.22 -2.64 -4.80
CA SER A 29 7.28 -1.66 -4.58
C SER A 29 8.37 -1.76 -5.65
N LEU A 30 8.84 -2.98 -5.97
CA LEU A 30 9.85 -3.19 -6.99
C LEU A 30 9.38 -2.70 -8.37
N LEU A 31 8.14 -3.00 -8.74
CA LEU A 31 7.53 -2.54 -9.98
C LEU A 31 7.45 -1.01 -10.04
N ALA A 32 7.02 -0.38 -8.95
CA ALA A 32 6.99 1.08 -8.84
C ALA A 32 8.38 1.72 -9.00
N LEU A 33 9.42 1.12 -8.40
CA LEU A 33 10.80 1.58 -8.55
C LEU A 33 11.31 1.46 -9.98
N GLN A 34 10.93 0.39 -10.71
CA GLN A 34 11.28 0.26 -12.13
C GLN A 34 10.57 1.32 -12.97
N CYS A 35 9.27 1.54 -12.77
CA CYS A 35 8.54 2.60 -13.46
C CYS A 35 9.14 3.98 -13.17
N THR A 36 9.55 4.25 -11.93
CA THR A 36 10.13 5.53 -11.51
C THR A 36 11.41 5.88 -12.31
N LYS A 37 12.20 4.90 -12.76
CA LYS A 37 13.39 5.14 -13.60
C LYS A 37 13.06 5.85 -14.91
N TRP A 38 11.90 5.55 -15.48
CA TRP A 38 11.45 6.10 -16.77
C TRP A 38 10.37 7.16 -16.61
N MET A 39 10.06 7.54 -15.37
CA MET A 39 9.03 8.53 -15.07
C MET A 39 9.40 9.94 -15.55
N PHE A 40 10.70 10.27 -15.59
CA PHE A 40 11.20 11.53 -16.14
C PHE A 40 11.99 11.27 -17.42
N ARG A 41 11.62 11.98 -18.49
CA ARG A 41 12.32 11.92 -19.78
C ARG A 41 13.65 12.68 -19.70
N LYS A 42 14.53 12.46 -20.69
CA LYS A 42 15.87 13.10 -20.76
C LYS A 42 15.82 14.64 -20.80
N ASP A 43 14.71 15.20 -21.30
CA ASP A 43 14.43 16.64 -21.33
C ASP A 43 13.86 17.18 -20.00
N GLY A 44 13.69 16.32 -18.98
CA GLY A 44 13.12 16.66 -17.69
C GLY A 44 11.59 16.71 -17.66
N THR A 45 10.90 16.40 -18.77
CA THR A 45 9.44 16.33 -18.81
C THR A 45 8.92 15.06 -18.12
N LEU A 46 7.73 15.17 -17.51
CA LEU A 46 7.08 14.05 -16.84
C LEU A 46 6.44 13.14 -17.88
N ASP A 47 6.80 11.86 -17.84
CA ASP A 47 6.08 10.84 -18.58
C ASP A 47 4.84 10.40 -17.79
N ARG A 48 3.69 10.98 -18.13
CA ARG A 48 2.46 10.83 -17.36
C ARG A 48 1.98 9.38 -17.29
N GLU A 49 2.13 8.60 -18.36
CA GLU A 49 1.69 7.21 -18.39
C GLU A 49 2.53 6.33 -17.45
N VAL A 50 3.84 6.52 -17.47
CA VAL A 50 4.75 5.79 -16.57
C VAL A 50 4.57 6.24 -15.12
N ALA A 51 4.32 7.53 -14.88
CA ALA A 51 4.02 8.05 -13.56
C ALA A 51 2.74 7.42 -12.99
N ILE A 52 1.68 7.26 -13.81
CA ILE A 52 0.45 6.57 -13.43
C ILE A 52 0.75 5.09 -13.12
N CYS A 53 1.55 4.41 -13.93
CA CYS A 53 1.96 3.03 -13.66
C CYS A 53 2.72 2.89 -12.33
N ALA A 54 3.64 3.81 -12.03
CA ALA A 54 4.38 3.82 -10.77
C ALA A 54 3.45 4.04 -9.56
N ALA A 55 2.49 4.96 -9.69
CA ALA A 55 1.49 5.25 -8.67
C ALA A 55 0.56 4.05 -8.39
N ILE A 56 0.08 3.39 -9.45
CA ILE A 56 -0.75 2.18 -9.36
C ILE A 56 0.04 1.02 -8.74
N ALA A 57 1.30 0.82 -9.16
CA ALA A 57 2.16 -0.22 -8.64
C ALA A 57 2.43 -0.04 -7.13
N LEU A 58 2.78 1.17 -6.70
CA LEU A 58 3.09 1.43 -5.29
C LEU A 58 1.81 1.48 -4.44
N GLY A 59 0.86 2.34 -4.81
CA GLY A 59 -0.34 2.60 -4.02
C GLY A 59 -1.36 1.47 -4.09
N GLY A 60 -1.63 0.97 -5.30
CA GLY A 60 -2.61 -0.09 -5.52
C GLY A 60 -2.09 -1.46 -5.11
N ILE A 61 -0.97 -1.89 -5.67
CA ILE A 61 -0.42 -3.23 -5.41
C ILE A 61 0.39 -3.25 -4.11
N GLY A 62 1.38 -2.36 -3.99
CA GLY A 62 2.35 -2.39 -2.90
C GLY A 62 1.76 -2.07 -1.51
N ILE A 63 0.81 -1.12 -1.45
CA ILE A 63 0.21 -0.62 -0.21
C ILE A 63 -1.19 -1.19 -0.02
N TRP A 64 -2.13 -0.94 -0.95
CA TRP A 64 -3.53 -1.30 -0.76
C TRP A 64 -3.77 -2.81 -0.78
N SER A 65 -3.24 -3.54 -1.77
CA SER A 65 -3.38 -4.99 -1.80
C SER A 65 -2.68 -5.66 -0.62
N MET A 66 -1.48 -5.21 -0.25
CA MET A 66 -0.81 -5.70 0.96
C MET A 66 -1.70 -5.53 2.18
N HIS A 67 -2.23 -4.33 2.39
CA HIS A 67 -3.05 -4.01 3.55
C HIS A 67 -4.24 -4.98 3.66
N PHE A 68 -5.05 -5.13 2.60
CA PHE A 68 -6.24 -5.98 2.69
C PHE A 68 -5.93 -7.48 2.75
N ILE A 69 -4.80 -7.94 2.19
CA ILE A 69 -4.30 -9.31 2.43
C ILE A 69 -3.89 -9.47 3.90
N GLY A 70 -3.25 -8.46 4.49
CA GLY A 70 -2.93 -8.40 5.92
C GLY A 70 -4.17 -8.38 6.81
N MET A 71 -5.23 -7.67 6.40
CA MET A 71 -6.53 -7.68 7.07
C MET A 71 -7.19 -9.06 7.01
N GLN A 72 -7.07 -9.81 5.91
CA GLN A 72 -7.52 -11.21 5.87
C GLN A 72 -6.67 -12.13 6.76
N ALA A 73 -5.40 -11.79 7.00
CA ALA A 73 -4.57 -12.52 7.95
C ALA A 73 -5.09 -12.34 9.39
N TYR A 74 -5.72 -11.20 9.69
CA TYR A 74 -6.30 -10.85 10.97
C TYR A 74 -7.69 -11.48 11.16
N ARG A 75 -7.79 -12.49 12.03
CA ARG A 75 -9.02 -13.25 12.27
C ARG A 75 -9.56 -12.99 13.66
N LEU A 76 -10.85 -12.70 13.74
CA LEU A 76 -11.60 -12.56 14.98
C LEU A 76 -12.67 -13.67 15.08
N PRO A 77 -13.17 -13.97 16.30
CA PRO A 77 -14.24 -14.95 16.49
C PRO A 77 -15.63 -14.38 16.12
N VAL A 78 -15.68 -13.38 15.24
CA VAL A 78 -16.90 -12.77 14.68
C VAL A 78 -16.71 -12.60 13.17
N PRO A 79 -17.79 -12.66 12.37
CA PRO A 79 -17.72 -12.35 10.94
C PRO A 79 -17.23 -10.91 10.72
N ILE A 80 -16.33 -10.73 9.75
CA ILE A 80 -15.84 -9.42 9.33
C ILE A 80 -16.33 -9.18 7.91
N THR A 81 -17.05 -8.08 7.71
CA THR A 81 -17.40 -7.57 6.38
C THR A 81 -16.72 -6.22 6.16
N TYR A 82 -16.72 -5.72 4.93
CA TYR A 82 -16.06 -4.46 4.59
C TYR A 82 -17.00 -3.54 3.82
N ASP A 83 -17.02 -2.27 4.20
CA ASP A 83 -17.69 -1.21 3.45
C ASP A 83 -16.98 -1.01 2.10
N LEU A 84 -17.71 -1.26 1.01
CA LEU A 84 -17.18 -1.17 -0.36
C LEU A 84 -16.72 0.24 -0.71
N VAL A 85 -17.45 1.27 -0.26
CA VAL A 85 -17.17 2.67 -0.60
C VAL A 85 -15.87 3.12 0.04
N LEU A 86 -15.70 2.89 1.35
CA LEU A 86 -14.46 3.21 2.05
C LEU A 86 -13.28 2.38 1.51
N THR A 87 -13.51 1.12 1.15
CA THR A 87 -12.49 0.26 0.53
C THR A 87 -11.99 0.85 -0.79
N VAL A 88 -12.88 1.31 -1.67
CA VAL A 88 -12.53 1.95 -2.95
C VAL A 88 -11.90 3.33 -2.74
N ILE A 89 -12.40 4.15 -1.82
CA ILE A 89 -11.81 5.46 -1.53
C ILE A 89 -10.38 5.28 -0.99
N SER A 90 -10.14 4.29 -0.14
CA SER A 90 -8.79 4.00 0.38
C SER A 90 -7.81 3.60 -0.73
N LEU A 91 -8.27 2.86 -1.75
CA LEU A 91 -7.48 2.51 -2.94
C LEU A 91 -7.08 3.76 -3.72
N ILE A 92 -8.06 4.63 -4.02
CA ILE A 92 -7.83 5.87 -4.76
C ILE A 92 -6.85 6.77 -3.98
N ALA A 93 -7.05 6.92 -2.67
CA ALA A 93 -6.16 7.70 -1.81
C ALA A 93 -4.72 7.14 -1.85
N ALA A 94 -4.56 5.82 -1.76
CA ALA A 94 -3.26 5.15 -1.83
C ALA A 94 -2.53 5.46 -3.14
N ILE A 95 -3.21 5.32 -4.28
CA ILE A 95 -2.64 5.56 -5.62
C ILE A 95 -2.28 7.03 -5.79
N VAL A 96 -3.20 7.95 -5.48
CA VAL A 96 -3.00 9.39 -5.68
C VAL A 96 -1.86 9.92 -4.81
N ILE A 97 -1.89 9.62 -3.50
CA ILE A 97 -0.88 10.14 -2.58
C ILE A 97 0.51 9.56 -2.90
N SER A 98 0.59 8.26 -3.21
CA SER A 98 1.85 7.62 -3.62
C SER A 98 2.40 8.21 -4.92
N GLY A 99 1.54 8.47 -5.90
CA GLY A 99 1.92 9.11 -7.16
C GLY A 99 2.47 10.52 -6.96
N ILE A 100 1.80 11.34 -6.13
CA ILE A 100 2.28 12.69 -5.79
C ILE A 100 3.62 12.62 -5.05
N ALA A 101 3.77 11.69 -4.10
CA ALA A 101 5.01 11.52 -3.35
C ALA A 101 6.21 11.13 -4.25
N LEU A 102 6.00 10.20 -5.18
CA LEU A 102 7.00 9.80 -6.18
C LEU A 102 7.35 10.98 -7.11
N TYR A 103 6.34 11.70 -7.60
CA TYR A 103 6.54 12.89 -8.43
C TYR A 103 7.36 13.95 -7.71
N MET A 104 7.02 14.30 -6.46
CA MET A 104 7.72 15.31 -5.67
C MET A 104 9.18 14.94 -5.41
N THR A 105 9.45 13.65 -5.18
CA THR A 105 10.80 13.17 -4.89
C THR A 105 11.71 13.22 -6.12
N GLY A 106 11.19 12.83 -7.30
CA GLY A 106 11.98 12.81 -8.53
C GLY A 106 11.93 14.09 -9.38
N ARG A 107 11.11 15.09 -8.99
CA ARG A 107 10.90 16.33 -9.76
C ARG A 107 12.21 17.05 -10.06
N GLY A 108 12.52 17.21 -11.35
CA GLY A 108 13.68 17.94 -11.85
C GLY A 108 14.93 17.09 -12.10
N GLY A 109 14.80 15.77 -12.15
CA GLY A 109 15.84 14.85 -12.65
C GLY A 109 17.10 14.74 -11.79
N LYS A 110 17.15 15.42 -10.64
CA LYS A 110 18.25 15.38 -9.67
C LYS A 110 17.68 15.27 -8.26
N PHE A 111 18.31 14.44 -7.42
CA PHE A 111 17.93 14.32 -6.01
C PHE A 111 18.02 15.68 -5.31
N LYS A 112 16.89 16.17 -4.80
CA LYS A 112 16.82 17.39 -4.00
C LYS A 112 16.28 17.04 -2.62
N VAL A 113 17.03 17.38 -1.57
CA VAL A 113 16.66 17.09 -0.18
C VAL A 113 15.26 17.61 0.15
N ARG A 114 14.88 18.80 -0.34
CA ARG A 114 13.53 19.36 -0.13
C ARG A 114 12.43 18.50 -0.76
N GLY A 115 12.63 17.99 -1.98
CA GLY A 115 11.68 17.13 -2.67
C GLY A 115 11.56 15.76 -2.01
N TRP A 116 12.70 15.20 -1.59
CA TRP A 116 12.75 13.97 -0.81
C TRP A 116 12.03 14.09 0.54
N LEU A 117 12.28 15.14 1.32
CA LEU A 117 11.60 15.35 2.60
C LEU A 117 10.09 15.46 2.43
N ALA A 118 9.65 16.31 1.49
CA ALA A 118 8.22 16.50 1.24
C ALA A 118 7.54 15.23 0.70
N GLY A 119 8.20 14.52 -0.23
CA GLY A 119 7.72 13.25 -0.75
C GLY A 119 7.67 12.15 0.31
N SER A 120 8.66 12.09 1.21
CA SER A 120 8.72 11.11 2.29
C SER A 120 7.65 11.32 3.35
N LEU A 121 7.42 12.59 3.75
CA LEU A 121 6.33 12.95 4.64
C LEU A 121 4.99 12.58 4.02
N LEU A 122 4.78 12.94 2.74
CA LEU A 122 3.54 12.66 2.04
C LEU A 122 3.31 11.15 1.83
N ALA A 123 4.36 10.40 1.47
CA ALA A 123 4.28 8.95 1.34
C ALA A 123 3.92 8.30 2.67
N GLY A 124 4.63 8.61 3.75
CA GLY A 124 4.35 8.05 5.08
C GLY A 124 2.93 8.34 5.55
N LEU A 125 2.49 9.60 5.44
CA LEU A 125 1.12 9.99 5.74
C LEU A 125 0.11 9.29 4.82
N GLY A 126 0.42 9.10 3.54
CA GLY A 126 -0.40 8.37 2.59
C GLY A 126 -0.62 6.91 2.98
N VAL A 127 0.44 6.23 3.42
CA VAL A 127 0.30 4.85 3.93
C VAL A 127 -0.58 4.82 5.18
N CYS A 128 -0.43 5.77 6.10
CA CYS A 128 -1.27 5.86 7.30
C CYS A 128 -2.74 6.17 6.96
N VAL A 129 -3.00 7.12 6.06
CA VAL A 129 -4.36 7.47 5.61
C VAL A 129 -5.03 6.25 5.00
N MET A 130 -4.36 5.58 4.07
CA MET A 130 -4.85 4.36 3.46
C MET A 130 -5.15 3.29 4.53
N HIS A 131 -4.20 3.06 5.44
CA HIS A 131 -4.31 2.00 6.44
C HIS A 131 -5.47 2.24 7.41
N TYR A 132 -5.56 3.42 8.02
CA TYR A 132 -6.64 3.69 8.97
C TYR A 132 -7.99 3.77 8.27
N MET A 133 -8.07 4.31 7.05
CA MET A 133 -9.30 4.28 6.26
C MET A 133 -9.73 2.85 5.94
N GLY A 134 -8.79 1.96 5.60
CA GLY A 134 -9.07 0.53 5.41
C GLY A 134 -9.51 -0.18 6.70
N MET A 135 -8.93 0.18 7.85
CA MET A 135 -9.41 -0.33 9.14
C MET A 135 -10.82 0.14 9.48
N TYR A 136 -11.14 1.41 9.22
CA TYR A 136 -12.48 1.95 9.40
C TYR A 136 -13.50 1.41 8.39
N ALA A 137 -13.05 0.77 7.30
CA ALA A 137 -13.93 0.05 6.39
C ALA A 137 -14.43 -1.28 6.97
N MET A 138 -13.82 -1.81 8.04
CA MET A 138 -14.32 -3.02 8.69
C MET A 138 -15.70 -2.78 9.31
N ASP A 139 -16.65 -3.63 8.94
CA ASP A 139 -17.99 -3.71 9.51
C ASP A 139 -18.18 -5.08 10.17
N LEU A 140 -18.16 -5.06 11.50
CA LEU A 140 -18.28 -6.23 12.37
C LEU A 140 -19.05 -5.88 13.64
N SER A 141 -19.51 -6.90 14.37
CA SER A 141 -20.18 -6.76 15.67
C SER A 141 -19.19 -6.42 16.81
N ALA A 142 -18.31 -5.44 16.57
CA ALA A 142 -17.37 -4.93 17.56
C ALA A 142 -17.09 -3.44 17.34
N VAL A 143 -16.84 -2.72 18.44
CA VAL A 143 -16.34 -1.35 18.39
C VAL A 143 -14.82 -1.38 18.38
N MET A 144 -14.23 -0.73 17.38
CA MET A 144 -12.78 -0.53 17.27
C MET A 144 -12.37 0.69 18.08
N THR A 145 -11.48 0.48 19.05
CA THR A 145 -10.84 1.56 19.82
C THR A 145 -9.35 1.58 19.50
N LEU A 146 -8.78 2.76 19.26
CA LEU A 146 -7.38 2.93 18.89
C LEU A 146 -6.60 3.56 20.05
N ASN A 147 -5.46 2.96 20.41
CA ASN A 147 -4.52 3.59 21.32
C ASN A 147 -3.72 4.69 20.59
N PRO A 148 -3.87 5.98 20.96
CA PRO A 148 -3.26 7.09 20.23
C PRO A 148 -1.73 7.06 20.27
N VAL A 149 -1.12 6.46 21.31
CA VAL A 149 0.34 6.34 21.43
C VAL A 149 0.87 5.37 20.38
N THR A 150 0.25 4.20 20.25
CA THR A 150 0.64 3.19 19.25
C THR A 150 0.34 3.66 17.83
N VAL A 151 -0.73 4.43 17.62
CA VAL A 151 -1.00 5.13 16.35
C VAL A 151 0.10 6.14 16.04
N GLY A 152 0.51 6.96 17.00
CA GLY A 152 1.64 7.89 16.81
C GLY A 152 2.92 7.15 16.43
N LEU A 153 3.20 6.01 17.07
CA LEU A 153 4.36 5.17 16.75
C LEU A 153 4.28 4.61 15.32
N SER A 154 3.13 4.12 14.87
CA SER A 154 2.97 3.61 13.50
C SER A 154 3.22 4.73 12.47
N VAL A 155 2.76 5.95 12.73
CA VAL A 155 2.97 7.11 11.86
C VAL A 155 4.45 7.48 11.76
N VAL A 156 5.16 7.47 12.89
CA VAL A 156 6.62 7.71 12.90
C VAL A 156 7.35 6.63 12.10
N ILE A 157 7.00 5.36 12.31
CA ILE A 157 7.56 4.24 11.53
C ILE A 157 7.30 4.45 10.04
N ALA A 158 6.07 4.82 9.65
CA ALA A 158 5.69 5.07 8.27
C ALA A 158 6.56 6.15 7.61
N ILE A 159 6.73 7.29 8.27
CA ILE A 159 7.48 8.44 7.73
C ILE A 159 8.97 8.10 7.63
N VAL A 160 9.56 7.54 8.68
CA VAL A 160 11.00 7.20 8.70
C VAL A 160 11.30 6.15 7.63
N ALA A 161 10.45 5.13 7.53
CA ALA A 161 10.66 4.05 6.59
C ALA A 161 10.38 4.47 5.14
N ALA A 162 9.38 5.33 4.90
CA ALA A 162 9.17 5.97 3.59
C ALA A 162 10.36 6.84 3.19
N ALA A 163 10.96 7.58 4.13
CA ALA A 163 12.15 8.38 3.90
C ALA A 163 13.35 7.52 3.48
N ALA A 164 13.61 6.44 4.21
CA ALA A 164 14.67 5.49 3.87
C ALA A 164 14.44 4.84 2.50
N ALA A 165 13.21 4.39 2.24
CA ALA A 165 12.81 3.79 0.96
C ALA A 165 13.02 4.72 -0.24
N LEU A 166 12.49 5.94 -0.16
CA LEU A 166 12.63 6.92 -1.23
C LEU A 166 14.08 7.38 -1.40
N TRP A 167 14.85 7.44 -0.32
CA TRP A 167 16.28 7.73 -0.42
C TRP A 167 17.01 6.64 -1.21
N LEU A 168 16.78 5.36 -0.87
CA LEU A 168 17.35 4.22 -1.60
C LEU A 168 16.90 4.18 -3.06
N ALA A 169 15.62 4.48 -3.32
CA ALA A 169 15.01 4.48 -4.65
C ALA A 169 15.68 5.46 -5.63
N PHE A 170 16.04 6.65 -5.16
CA PHE A 170 16.54 7.73 -6.03
C PHE A 170 18.06 7.91 -5.97
N ASN A 171 18.74 7.36 -4.95
CA ASN A 171 20.19 7.49 -4.80
C ASN A 171 20.97 6.28 -5.35
N LEU A 172 20.32 5.15 -5.63
CA LEU A 172 21.00 3.92 -6.06
C LEU A 172 20.54 3.47 -7.45
N THR A 173 21.47 3.34 -8.39
CA THR A 173 21.16 3.14 -9.83
C THR A 173 21.13 1.68 -10.29
N LYS A 174 21.78 0.77 -9.55
CA LYS A 174 21.90 -0.65 -9.92
C LYS A 174 20.63 -1.44 -9.60
N LEU A 175 20.35 -2.48 -10.39
CA LEU A 175 19.19 -3.37 -10.18
C LEU A 175 19.21 -4.07 -8.81
N SER A 176 20.38 -4.49 -8.32
CA SER A 176 20.55 -5.09 -6.99
C SER A 176 20.06 -4.16 -5.88
N HIS A 177 20.32 -2.86 -6.00
CA HIS A 177 19.86 -1.87 -5.03
C HIS A 177 18.35 -1.65 -5.07
N HIS A 178 17.71 -1.78 -6.24
CA HIS A 178 16.26 -1.71 -6.35
C HIS A 178 15.58 -2.88 -5.66
N ILE A 179 16.18 -4.07 -5.73
CA ILE A 179 15.69 -5.24 -4.99
C ILE A 179 15.81 -4.98 -3.49
N ILE A 180 16.95 -4.48 -3.01
CA ILE A 180 17.14 -4.13 -1.60
C ILE A 180 16.14 -3.04 -1.17
N ALA A 181 15.96 -1.99 -1.96
CA ALA A 181 14.99 -0.93 -1.69
C ALA A 181 13.56 -1.47 -1.61
N ALA A 182 13.17 -2.36 -2.53
CA ALA A 182 11.86 -2.99 -2.52
C ALA A 182 11.66 -3.91 -1.29
N LEU A 183 12.70 -4.64 -0.86
CA LEU A 183 12.64 -5.45 0.37
C LEU A 183 12.42 -4.57 1.60
N VAL A 184 13.15 -3.45 1.68
CA VAL A 184 13.01 -2.45 2.76
C VAL A 184 11.63 -1.80 2.72
N MET A 185 11.12 -1.46 1.52
CA MET A 185 9.77 -0.93 1.34
C MET A 185 8.69 -1.92 1.78
N GLY A 186 8.75 -3.17 1.32
CA GLY A 186 7.80 -4.19 1.76
C GLY A 186 7.81 -4.35 3.29
N LEU A 187 9.00 -4.36 3.89
CA LEU A 187 9.14 -4.47 5.34
C LEU A 187 8.57 -3.24 6.05
N ALA A 188 8.82 -2.05 5.51
CA ALA A 188 8.32 -0.79 6.03
C ALA A 188 6.78 -0.75 6.06
N VAL A 189 6.14 -1.03 4.92
CA VAL A 189 4.68 -0.97 4.81
C VAL A 189 4.05 -2.05 5.71
N CYS A 190 4.59 -3.27 5.73
CA CYS A 190 4.10 -4.33 6.63
C CYS A 190 4.31 -3.96 8.11
N SER A 191 5.48 -3.43 8.49
CA SER A 191 5.76 -3.05 9.88
C SER A 191 4.78 -1.98 10.36
N MET A 192 4.56 -0.93 9.55
CA MET A 192 3.55 0.08 9.85
C MET A 192 2.17 -0.55 10.01
N HIS A 193 1.76 -1.40 9.07
CA HIS A 193 0.45 -2.06 9.11
C HIS A 193 0.25 -2.88 10.39
N TYR A 194 1.18 -3.76 10.76
CA TYR A 194 1.00 -4.61 11.95
C TYR A 194 1.16 -3.84 13.26
N VAL A 195 1.97 -2.79 13.32
CA VAL A 195 2.01 -1.87 14.47
C VAL A 195 0.72 -1.04 14.56
N GLY A 196 0.15 -0.62 13.43
CA GLY A 196 -1.14 0.06 13.41
C GLY A 196 -2.29 -0.86 13.83
N MET A 197 -2.27 -2.13 13.41
CA MET A 197 -3.22 -3.15 13.86
C MET A 197 -3.13 -3.44 15.35
N SER A 198 -1.91 -3.47 15.93
CA SER A 198 -1.74 -3.68 17.37
C SER A 198 -2.24 -2.51 18.22
N ALA A 199 -2.47 -1.34 17.62
CA ALA A 199 -3.13 -0.22 18.28
C ALA A 199 -4.63 -0.44 18.48
N ALA A 200 -5.25 -1.36 17.72
CA ALA A 200 -6.68 -1.58 17.73
C ALA A 200 -7.11 -2.62 18.76
N SER A 201 -8.08 -2.25 19.58
CA SER A 201 -8.81 -3.14 20.48
C SER A 201 -10.25 -3.24 20.03
N MET A 202 -10.70 -4.48 19.81
CA MET A 202 -12.03 -4.80 19.30
C MET A 202 -12.91 -5.31 20.45
N ILE A 203 -13.92 -4.52 20.82
CA ILE A 203 -14.83 -4.84 21.92
C ILE A 203 -16.15 -5.31 21.34
N CYS A 204 -16.58 -6.53 21.66
CA CYS A 204 -17.80 -7.11 21.13
C CYS A 204 -19.03 -6.28 21.51
N VAL A 205 -19.89 -5.99 20.54
CA VAL A 205 -21.17 -5.29 20.75
C VAL A 205 -22.30 -6.03 20.03
N ALA A 206 -23.54 -5.66 20.32
CA ALA A 206 -24.69 -6.21 19.61
C ALA A 206 -24.59 -5.87 18.11
N GLU A 207 -25.15 -6.74 17.26
CA GLU A 207 -25.14 -6.54 15.82
C GLU A 207 -25.67 -5.15 15.46
N LYS A 208 -24.84 -4.41 14.73
CA LYS A 208 -25.23 -3.13 14.16
C LYS A 208 -25.89 -3.41 12.82
N SER A 209 -27.18 -3.10 12.69
CA SER A 209 -27.81 -3.05 11.37
C SER A 209 -27.13 -1.96 10.56
N SER A 210 -26.42 -2.36 9.51
CA SER A 210 -25.70 -1.46 8.60
C SER A 210 -26.28 -1.62 7.21
N THR A 211 -26.65 -0.50 6.59
CA THR A 211 -27.28 -0.39 5.26
C THR A 211 -26.27 -0.16 4.13
N ALA A 212 -24.97 -0.24 4.44
CA ALA A 212 -23.91 -0.02 3.47
C ALA A 212 -23.75 -1.21 2.52
N TRP A 213 -23.14 -0.95 1.36
CA TRP A 213 -22.74 -1.99 0.41
C TRP A 213 -21.55 -2.75 0.98
N LYS A 214 -21.74 -4.04 1.26
CA LYS A 214 -20.74 -4.86 1.96
C LYS A 214 -20.03 -5.83 1.02
N ILE A 215 -18.74 -6.00 1.25
CA ILE A 215 -17.94 -7.11 0.73
C ILE A 215 -17.79 -8.13 1.86
N SER A 216 -18.08 -9.40 1.58
CA SER A 216 -17.80 -10.46 2.54
C SER A 216 -16.30 -10.56 2.79
N GLY A 217 -15.89 -10.80 4.03
CA GLY A 217 -14.48 -10.99 4.37
C GLY A 217 -13.83 -12.16 3.62
N ASP A 218 -14.62 -13.19 3.27
CA ASP A 218 -14.15 -14.33 2.49
C ASP A 218 -13.89 -13.96 1.02
N ASP A 219 -14.74 -13.10 0.45
CA ASP A 219 -14.62 -12.65 -0.94
C ASP A 219 -13.58 -11.53 -1.13
N LEU A 220 -13.23 -10.81 -0.06
CA LEU A 220 -12.30 -9.68 -0.12
C LEU A 220 -10.97 -10.06 -0.78
N GLY A 221 -10.43 -11.25 -0.50
CA GLY A 221 -9.19 -11.73 -1.10
C GLY A 221 -9.30 -11.88 -2.63
N LEU A 222 -10.44 -12.33 -3.14
CA LEU A 222 -10.71 -12.43 -4.58
C LEU A 222 -10.80 -11.04 -5.22
N TRP A 223 -11.45 -10.09 -4.56
CA TRP A 223 -11.51 -8.69 -5.00
C TRP A 223 -10.12 -8.06 -5.08
N VAL A 224 -9.32 -8.24 -4.04
CA VAL A 224 -7.93 -7.73 -3.99
C VAL A 224 -7.10 -8.35 -5.11
N PHE A 225 -7.20 -9.67 -5.31
CA PHE A 225 -6.51 -10.37 -6.39
C PHE A 225 -6.95 -9.86 -7.78
N GLY A 226 -8.25 -9.66 -8.00
CA GLY A 226 -8.79 -9.14 -9.24
C GLY A 226 -8.27 -7.73 -9.55
N VAL A 227 -8.33 -6.81 -8.58
CA VAL A 227 -7.83 -5.44 -8.73
C VAL A 227 -6.32 -5.43 -8.99
N ALA A 228 -5.53 -6.21 -8.24
CA ALA A 228 -4.09 -6.34 -8.44
C ALA A 228 -3.76 -6.90 -9.83
N SER A 229 -4.51 -7.89 -10.31
CA SER A 229 -4.32 -8.49 -11.63
C SER A 229 -4.62 -7.50 -12.75
N ILE A 230 -5.72 -6.75 -12.66
CA ILE A 230 -6.06 -5.69 -13.62
C ILE A 230 -4.98 -4.61 -13.65
N ALA A 231 -4.49 -4.19 -12.47
CA ALA A 231 -3.40 -3.24 -12.36
C ALA A 231 -2.12 -3.74 -13.02
N LEU A 232 -1.73 -5.00 -12.80
CA LEU A 232 -0.56 -5.61 -13.42
C LEU A 232 -0.71 -5.71 -14.94
N LEU A 233 -1.88 -6.13 -15.44
CA LEU A 233 -2.15 -6.21 -16.88
C LEU A 233 -2.08 -4.83 -17.54
N TYR A 234 -2.62 -3.79 -16.90
CA TYR A 234 -2.52 -2.42 -17.37
C TYR A 234 -1.05 -1.95 -17.46
N ILE A 235 -0.28 -2.15 -16.40
CA ILE A 235 1.15 -1.78 -16.38
C ILE A 235 1.92 -2.56 -17.46
N PHE A 236 1.67 -3.86 -17.58
CA PHE A 236 2.29 -4.70 -18.60
C PHE A 236 1.96 -4.21 -20.01
N TRP A 237 0.70 -3.87 -20.28
CA TRP A 237 0.27 -3.33 -21.58
C TRP A 237 0.99 -2.03 -21.93
N VAL A 238 1.09 -1.08 -20.99
CA VAL A 238 1.82 0.18 -21.19
C VAL A 238 3.31 -0.07 -21.45
N VAL A 239 3.95 -0.94 -20.68
CA VAL A 239 5.38 -1.26 -20.83
C VAL A 239 5.65 -1.98 -22.16
N MET A 240 4.81 -2.94 -22.54
CA MET A 240 4.96 -3.68 -23.78
C MET A 240 4.69 -2.80 -25.01
N GLY A 241 3.64 -1.98 -24.98
CA GLY A 241 3.32 -1.04 -26.05
C GLY A 241 4.48 -0.09 -26.36
N ARG A 242 5.23 0.30 -25.32
CA ARG A 242 6.45 1.11 -25.46
C ARG A 242 7.62 0.36 -26.08
N ASN A 243 7.85 -0.89 -25.69
CA ASN A 243 8.91 -1.72 -26.26
C ASN A 243 8.68 -1.98 -27.76
N ILE A 244 7.41 -2.17 -28.17
CA ILE A 244 7.05 -2.36 -29.58
C ILE A 244 7.22 -1.05 -30.37
N ALA A 245 6.86 0.10 -29.79
CA ALA A 245 6.95 1.39 -30.45
C ALA A 245 8.39 1.95 -30.57
N ASN A 246 9.36 1.42 -29.83
CA ASN A 246 10.71 2.00 -29.76
C ASN A 246 11.84 0.93 -29.68
N PRO A 247 12.05 0.12 -30.75
CA PRO A 247 13.10 -0.90 -30.79
C PRO A 247 14.53 -0.35 -30.65
N ALA A 248 14.74 0.96 -30.85
CA ALA A 248 16.06 1.61 -30.76
C ALA A 248 16.65 1.69 -29.34
N LEU A 249 15.88 1.41 -28.28
CA LEU A 249 16.38 1.36 -26.90
C LEU A 249 17.12 0.05 -26.56
N GLN A 250 17.11 -0.95 -27.45
CA GLN A 250 17.80 -2.24 -27.25
C GLN A 250 19.30 -2.20 -27.57
N SER A 251 19.82 -1.20 -28.29
CA SER A 251 21.22 -1.19 -28.75
C SER A 251 22.22 -0.49 -27.83
N SER A 252 21.82 -0.07 -26.63
CA SER A 252 22.68 0.66 -25.69
C SER A 252 22.72 0.09 -24.26
N ALA A 253 22.27 -1.15 -24.09
CA ALA A 253 22.46 -1.93 -22.86
C ALA A 253 23.77 -2.73 -22.91
#